data_AF-A0A1Y3AND6-F1
#
_entry.id   AF-A0A1Y3AND6-F1
#
_cell.length_a   1.000
_cell.length_b   1.000
_cell.length_c   1.000
_cell.angle_alpha   90.00
_cell.angle_beta   90.00
_cell.angle_gamma   90.00
#
_symmetry.space_group_name_H-M   'P 1'
#
loop_
_entity.id
_entity.type
_entity.pdbx_description
1 polymer ?
#
loop_
_entity_poly.entity_id
_entity_poly.type
_entity_poly.pdbx_seq_one_letter_code
_entity_poly.pdbx_strand_id
1 'polypeptide(L)'
;TGGIVFGDDANIHKLEEIKHTDFGQVGEVTITKDDTLLLKGKGTKSEIEKRVQQIREDIDNTNSEYEKEKFQERLARLSSGVAVLKIGGSSELEVNEKKDRVTDALNATRAAVEEGIVPGGGVAVLRCIKYLDDLKPDNEDQKIGIELVRKALKQPCMQIVQNAGVDASVVVNKILESDEISFGYDALNDRYCNLIDAGIIDPTKVVRTALMDAAGVASLLTTAESVICETPKEEGANPMAGMGGMGGMGGMGGMGM
;
A
#
# COMPACT_ATOMS: atom_id res chain seq x y z
N THR A 1 -3.14 13.63 -23.61
CA THR A 1 -4.57 14.00 -23.62
C THR A 1 -4.96 14.81 -24.85
N GLY A 2 -4.01 15.47 -25.53
CA GLY A 2 -4.28 16.23 -26.76
C GLY A 2 -4.83 17.64 -26.51
N GLY A 3 -4.90 18.06 -25.24
CA GLY A 3 -5.29 19.43 -24.88
C GLY A 3 -4.11 20.39 -24.96
N ILE A 4 -4.44 21.67 -25.04
CA ILE A 4 -3.48 22.77 -25.06
C ILE A 4 -3.22 23.21 -23.61
N VAL A 5 -1.97 23.57 -23.29
CA VAL A 5 -1.63 24.16 -21.99
C VAL A 5 -1.97 25.66 -22.03
N PHE A 6 -2.86 26.11 -21.15
CA PHE A 6 -3.23 27.51 -21.03
C PHE A 6 -2.23 28.26 -20.13
N GLY A 7 -1.78 29.44 -20.56
CA GLY A 7 -0.90 30.30 -19.75
C GLY A 7 0.61 29.99 -19.87
N ASP A 8 1.01 29.24 -20.90
CA ASP A 8 2.42 29.13 -21.31
C ASP A 8 2.79 30.34 -22.20
N ASP A 9 4.05 30.78 -22.19
CA ASP A 9 4.53 31.95 -22.96
C ASP A 9 4.27 31.81 -24.47
N ALA A 10 4.09 30.57 -24.94
CA ALA A 10 3.74 30.23 -26.32
C ALA A 10 2.23 30.26 -26.65
N ASN A 11 1.33 30.21 -25.65
CA ASN A 11 -0.13 30.09 -25.84
C ASN A 11 -0.89 31.08 -24.95
N ILE A 12 -0.95 32.34 -25.40
CA ILE A 12 -1.67 33.44 -24.76
C ILE A 12 -3.18 33.37 -25.10
N HIS A 13 -3.82 32.24 -24.77
CA HIS A 13 -5.27 32.17 -24.80
C HIS A 13 -5.80 32.88 -23.55
N LYS A 14 -6.59 33.94 -23.75
CA LYS A 14 -7.38 34.51 -22.65
C LYS A 14 -8.37 33.45 -22.17
N LEU A 15 -8.58 33.37 -20.86
CA LEU A 15 -9.48 32.37 -20.25
C LEU A 15 -10.89 32.40 -20.88
N GLU A 16 -11.33 33.58 -21.30
CA GLU A 16 -12.62 33.85 -21.94
C GLU A 16 -12.76 33.28 -23.37
N GLU A 17 -11.64 33.00 -24.04
CA GLU A 17 -11.60 32.54 -25.44
C GLU A 17 -11.45 31.01 -25.57
N ILE A 18 -11.31 30.31 -24.44
CA ILE A 18 -11.08 28.86 -24.38
C ILE A 18 -12.33 28.12 -24.86
N LYS A 19 -12.15 27.21 -25.82
CA LYS A 19 -13.21 26.36 -26.38
C LYS A 19 -13.12 24.95 -25.85
N HIS A 20 -14.24 24.23 -25.94
CA HIS A 20 -14.30 22.81 -25.58
C HIS A 20 -13.25 21.96 -26.34
N THR A 21 -12.88 22.36 -27.56
CA THR A 21 -11.86 21.68 -28.38
C THR A 21 -10.45 21.79 -27.82
N ASP A 22 -10.18 22.74 -26.95
CA ASP A 22 -8.84 23.02 -26.43
C ASP A 22 -8.51 22.15 -25.20
N PHE A 23 -9.54 21.54 -24.60
CA PHE A 23 -9.37 20.61 -23.49
C PHE A 23 -8.88 19.24 -23.94
N GLY A 24 -8.06 18.63 -23.10
CA GLY A 24 -7.59 17.26 -23.31
C GLY A 24 -8.70 16.23 -23.09
N GLN A 25 -8.70 15.17 -23.90
CA GLN A 25 -9.61 14.05 -23.76
C GLN A 25 -8.89 12.79 -23.31
N VAL A 26 -9.54 12.04 -22.42
CA VAL A 26 -9.08 10.77 -21.83
C VAL A 26 -10.26 9.81 -21.76
N GLY A 27 -10.00 8.51 -21.81
CA GLY A 27 -11.04 7.50 -21.76
C GLY A 27 -11.54 7.21 -20.35
N GLU A 28 -10.64 7.29 -19.36
CA GLU A 28 -10.95 7.00 -17.96
C GLU A 28 -10.01 7.78 -17.04
N VAL A 29 -10.52 8.25 -15.91
CA VAL A 29 -9.76 8.98 -14.90
C VAL A 29 -9.99 8.33 -13.54
N THR A 30 -8.92 8.01 -12.84
CA THR A 30 -8.96 7.47 -11.47
C THR A 30 -8.19 8.39 -10.55
N ILE A 31 -8.82 8.86 -9.48
CA ILE A 31 -8.23 9.77 -8.51
C ILE A 31 -8.27 9.06 -7.15
N THR A 32 -7.11 8.91 -6.52
CA THR A 32 -6.95 8.44 -5.14
C THR A 32 -6.49 9.60 -4.26
N LYS A 33 -6.24 9.35 -2.97
CA LYS A 33 -5.71 10.36 -2.05
C LYS A 33 -4.34 10.90 -2.51
N ASP A 34 -3.50 10.02 -3.04
CA ASP A 34 -2.10 10.31 -3.31
C ASP A 34 -1.77 10.34 -4.83
N ASP A 35 -2.63 9.78 -5.68
CA ASP A 35 -2.37 9.62 -7.13
C ASP A 35 -3.55 10.07 -8.02
N THR A 36 -3.22 10.50 -9.24
CA THR A 36 -4.18 10.74 -10.32
C THR A 36 -3.74 10.04 -11.60
N LEU A 37 -4.59 9.12 -12.09
CA LEU A 37 -4.33 8.30 -13.27
C LEU A 37 -5.23 8.74 -14.41
N LEU A 38 -4.62 9.10 -15.55
CA LEU A 38 -5.30 9.46 -16.79
C LEU A 38 -5.10 8.35 -17.83
N LEU A 39 -6.14 7.55 -18.06
CA LEU A 39 -6.09 6.37 -18.91
C LEU A 39 -6.65 6.64 -20.30
N LYS A 40 -6.05 6.00 -21.32
CA LYS A 40 -6.47 6.08 -22.73
C LYS A 40 -6.59 7.53 -23.22
N GLY A 41 -5.54 8.33 -23.03
CA GLY A 41 -5.49 9.70 -23.52
C GLY A 41 -5.58 9.77 -25.05
N LYS A 42 -6.40 10.67 -25.59
CA LYS A 42 -6.57 10.87 -27.04
C LYS A 42 -5.55 11.85 -27.66
N GLY A 43 -4.33 11.87 -27.12
CA GLY A 43 -3.24 12.67 -27.70
C GLY A 43 -2.72 12.06 -28.99
N THR A 44 -2.12 12.86 -29.85
CA THR A 44 -1.53 12.37 -31.10
C THR A 44 -0.27 11.56 -30.81
N LYS A 45 -0.18 10.33 -31.36
CA LYS A 45 0.99 9.46 -31.14
C LYS A 45 2.31 10.12 -31.55
N SER A 46 2.31 10.85 -32.67
CA SER A 46 3.49 11.58 -33.15
C SER A 46 3.97 12.67 -32.18
N GLU A 47 3.05 13.38 -31.52
CA GLU A 47 3.42 14.41 -30.53
C GLU A 47 4.02 13.79 -29.27
N ILE A 48 3.50 12.63 -28.84
CA ILE A 48 4.04 11.87 -27.72
C ILE A 48 5.46 11.37 -28.07
N GLU A 49 5.64 10.76 -29.24
CA GLU A 49 6.95 10.29 -29.71
C GLU A 49 7.96 11.44 -29.83
N LYS A 50 7.55 12.59 -30.36
CA LYS A 50 8.39 13.80 -30.41
C LYS A 50 8.80 14.25 -29.01
N ARG A 51 7.88 14.24 -28.04
CA ARG A 51 8.18 14.62 -26.65
C ARG A 51 9.10 13.61 -25.96
N VAL A 52 8.90 12.32 -26.21
CA VAL A 52 9.77 11.23 -25.71
C VAL A 52 11.19 11.43 -26.24
N GLN A 53 11.35 11.72 -27.53
CA GLN A 53 12.65 11.96 -28.15
C GLN A 53 13.34 13.20 -27.56
N GLN A 54 12.60 14.30 -27.39
CA GLN A 54 13.13 15.51 -26.76
C GLN A 54 13.65 15.23 -25.34
N ILE A 55 12.90 14.50 -24.52
CA ILE A 55 13.33 14.19 -23.15
C ILE A 55 14.58 13.29 -23.14
N ARG A 56 14.73 12.38 -24.11
CA ARG A 56 15.97 11.58 -24.25
C ARG A 56 17.17 12.47 -24.53
N GLU A 57 17.03 13.42 -25.45
CA GLU A 57 18.09 14.40 -25.76
C GLU A 57 18.40 15.29 -24.55
N ASP A 58 17.39 15.70 -23.78
CA ASP A 58 17.58 16.48 -22.55
C ASP A 58 18.36 15.69 -21.48
N ILE A 59 18.13 14.37 -21.36
CA ILE A 59 18.88 13.48 -20.45
C ILE A 59 20.36 13.41 -20.83
N ASP A 60 20.66 13.31 -22.13
CA ASP A 60 22.03 13.19 -22.63
C ASP A 60 22.79 14.52 -22.48
N ASN A 61 22.09 15.65 -22.55
CA ASN A 61 22.67 16.98 -22.50
C ASN A 61 22.79 17.58 -21.09
N THR A 62 22.11 17.03 -20.09
CA THR A 62 22.25 17.50 -18.70
C THR A 62 23.41 16.83 -17.98
N ASN A 63 24.09 17.59 -17.10
CA ASN A 63 25.13 17.09 -16.20
C ASN A 63 24.63 16.95 -14.75
N SER A 64 23.38 17.31 -14.48
CA SER A 64 22.78 17.21 -13.14
C SER A 64 22.13 15.84 -12.95
N GLU A 65 22.60 15.07 -11.97
CA GLU A 65 22.00 13.76 -11.64
C GLU A 65 20.52 13.88 -11.24
N TYR A 66 20.17 14.95 -10.51
CA TYR A 66 18.79 15.25 -10.14
C TYR A 66 17.90 15.47 -11.38
N GLU A 67 18.37 16.20 -12.38
CA GLU A 67 17.61 16.42 -13.62
C GLU A 67 17.49 15.14 -14.43
N LYS A 68 18.55 14.33 -14.50
CA LYS A 68 18.50 13.01 -15.16
C LYS A 68 17.44 12.13 -14.54
N GLU A 69 17.40 12.03 -13.21
CA GLU A 69 16.38 11.27 -12.49
C GLU A 69 14.97 11.76 -12.82
N LYS A 70 14.73 13.08 -12.77
CA LYS A 70 13.42 13.66 -13.08
C LYS A 70 13.01 13.51 -14.54
N PHE A 71 13.94 13.59 -15.48
CA PHE A 71 13.65 13.32 -16.88
C PHE A 71 13.38 11.83 -17.13
N GLN A 72 14.09 10.92 -16.44
CA GLN A 72 13.83 9.48 -16.50
C GLN A 72 12.43 9.13 -15.97
N GLU A 73 12.00 9.71 -14.85
CA GLU A 73 10.63 9.53 -14.32
C GLU A 73 9.58 9.95 -15.36
N ARG A 74 9.77 11.11 -15.99
CA ARG A 74 8.85 11.64 -17.02
C ARG A 74 8.86 10.79 -18.28
N LEU A 75 10.05 10.37 -18.73
CA LEU A 75 10.24 9.49 -19.87
C LEU A 75 9.52 8.16 -19.64
N ALA A 76 9.65 7.58 -18.43
CA ALA A 76 8.95 6.37 -18.05
C ALA A 76 7.43 6.56 -18.12
N ARG A 77 6.88 7.67 -17.61
CA ARG A 77 5.43 7.94 -17.68
C ARG A 77 4.90 8.11 -19.12
N LEU A 78 5.73 8.60 -20.05
CA LEU A 78 5.35 8.81 -21.45
C LEU A 78 5.59 7.58 -22.33
N SER A 79 6.63 6.79 -22.02
CA SER A 79 7.04 5.63 -22.81
C SER A 79 6.40 4.33 -22.32
N SER A 80 6.14 4.22 -21.02
CA SER A 80 5.47 3.06 -20.43
C SER A 80 3.99 3.15 -20.71
N GLY A 81 3.51 2.29 -21.61
CA GLY A 81 2.09 2.12 -21.85
C GLY A 81 1.39 1.67 -20.56
N VAL A 82 0.18 2.18 -20.32
CA VAL A 82 -0.63 1.70 -19.21
C VAL A 82 -1.28 0.38 -19.59
N ALA A 83 -0.89 -0.70 -18.91
CA ALA A 83 -1.53 -2.00 -19.04
C ALA A 83 -2.80 -2.06 -18.17
N VAL A 84 -3.91 -2.50 -18.74
CA VAL A 84 -5.18 -2.71 -18.02
C VAL A 84 -5.45 -4.19 -17.89
N LEU A 85 -5.49 -4.70 -16.66
CA LEU A 85 -5.86 -6.09 -16.36
C LEU A 85 -7.37 -6.18 -16.17
N LYS A 86 -8.05 -6.96 -17.02
CA LYS A 86 -9.49 -7.22 -16.91
C LYS A 86 -9.71 -8.53 -16.16
N ILE A 87 -10.26 -8.45 -14.95
CA ILE A 87 -10.57 -9.62 -14.11
C ILE A 87 -12.02 -10.05 -14.32
N GLY A 88 -12.22 -11.35 -14.53
CA GLY A 88 -13.54 -11.96 -14.72
C GLY A 88 -13.77 -13.13 -13.77
N GLY A 89 -15.05 -13.47 -13.56
CA GLY A 89 -15.50 -14.51 -12.64
C GLY A 89 -16.98 -14.84 -12.87
N SER A 90 -17.43 -15.92 -12.25
CA SER A 90 -18.79 -16.46 -12.43
C SER A 90 -19.83 -15.76 -11.55
N SER A 91 -19.39 -15.10 -10.49
CA SER A 91 -20.22 -14.27 -9.59
C SER A 91 -19.49 -12.98 -9.23
N GLU A 92 -20.24 -11.97 -8.77
CA GLU A 92 -19.68 -10.69 -8.31
C GLU A 92 -18.68 -10.88 -7.15
N LEU A 93 -19.01 -11.78 -6.21
CA LEU A 93 -18.14 -12.11 -5.08
C LEU A 93 -16.81 -12.73 -5.55
N GLU A 94 -16.86 -13.63 -6.54
CA GLU A 94 -15.65 -14.24 -7.12
C GLU A 94 -14.81 -13.21 -7.91
N VAL A 95 -15.46 -12.31 -8.65
CA VAL A 95 -14.77 -11.23 -9.36
C VAL A 95 -14.03 -10.32 -8.39
N ASN A 96 -14.67 -9.93 -7.28
CA ASN A 96 -14.08 -9.07 -6.27
C ASN A 96 -12.88 -9.75 -5.59
N GLU A 97 -13.03 -11.00 -5.16
CA GLU A 97 -11.93 -11.74 -4.52
C GLU A 97 -10.73 -11.94 -5.47
N LYS A 98 -10.98 -12.29 -6.75
CA LYS A 98 -9.92 -12.40 -7.75
C LYS A 98 -9.25 -11.06 -8.04
N LYS A 99 -10.02 -9.98 -8.06
CA LYS A 99 -9.50 -8.63 -8.29
C LYS A 99 -8.56 -8.23 -7.15
N ASP A 100 -8.94 -8.51 -5.90
CA ASP A 100 -8.12 -8.23 -4.74
C ASP A 100 -6.82 -9.04 -4.79
N ARG A 101 -6.89 -10.35 -5.08
CA ARG A 101 -5.69 -11.20 -5.27
C ARG A 101 -4.74 -10.70 -6.35
N VAL A 102 -5.28 -10.24 -7.49
CA VAL A 102 -4.42 -9.70 -8.57
C VAL A 102 -3.83 -8.34 -8.19
N THR A 103 -4.57 -7.53 -7.44
CA THR A 103 -4.07 -6.25 -6.92
C THR A 103 -2.91 -6.48 -5.96
N ASP A 104 -3.06 -7.45 -5.04
CA ASP A 104 -1.99 -7.84 -4.12
C ASP A 104 -0.77 -8.39 -4.86
N ALA A 105 -0.96 -9.28 -5.83
CA ALA A 105 0.12 -9.81 -6.65
C ALA A 105 0.86 -8.70 -7.43
N LEU A 106 0.14 -7.73 -7.98
CA LEU A 106 0.73 -6.58 -8.69
C LEU A 106 1.57 -5.72 -7.74
N ASN A 107 1.07 -5.44 -6.54
CA ASN A 107 1.77 -4.62 -5.56
C ASN A 107 2.99 -5.36 -4.99
N ALA A 108 2.87 -6.65 -4.70
CA ALA A 108 3.97 -7.48 -4.23
C ALA A 108 5.10 -7.59 -5.27
N THR A 109 4.76 -7.81 -6.55
CA THR A 109 5.76 -7.87 -7.62
C THR A 109 6.45 -6.53 -7.85
N ARG A 110 5.73 -5.40 -7.79
CA ARG A 110 6.35 -4.06 -7.83
C ARG A 110 7.31 -3.85 -6.67
N ALA A 111 6.89 -4.15 -5.44
CA ALA A 111 7.72 -4.03 -4.26
C ALA A 111 8.97 -4.93 -4.33
N ALA A 112 8.84 -6.13 -4.89
CA ALA A 112 9.95 -7.06 -5.08
C ALA A 112 10.95 -6.58 -6.13
N VAL A 113 10.50 -5.91 -7.19
CA VAL A 113 11.37 -5.30 -8.20
C VAL A 113 12.14 -4.11 -7.64
N GLU A 114 11.52 -3.33 -6.74
CA GLU A 114 12.13 -2.14 -6.15
C GLU A 114 13.24 -2.46 -5.13
N GLU A 115 13.00 -3.37 -4.20
CA GLU A 115 13.93 -3.62 -3.07
C GLU A 115 14.38 -5.09 -2.96
N GLY A 116 14.07 -5.92 -3.96
CA GLY A 116 14.40 -7.33 -3.96
C GLY A 116 13.47 -8.19 -3.09
N ILE A 117 13.91 -9.42 -2.86
CA ILE A 117 13.15 -10.47 -2.18
C ILE A 117 13.94 -11.06 -1.03
N VAL A 118 13.22 -11.59 -0.04
CA VAL A 118 13.76 -12.31 1.12
C VAL A 118 13.00 -13.62 1.34
N PRO A 119 13.57 -14.59 2.09
CA PRO A 119 12.83 -15.81 2.48
C PRO A 119 11.56 -15.44 3.22
N GLY A 120 10.42 -15.96 2.76
CA GLY A 120 9.12 -15.63 3.32
C GLY A 120 8.80 -16.35 4.63
N GLY A 121 7.50 -16.46 4.96
CA GLY A 121 7.03 -17.25 6.10
C GLY A 121 7.49 -16.72 7.46
N GLY A 122 7.84 -15.43 7.54
CA GLY A 122 8.42 -14.83 8.73
C GLY A 122 9.87 -15.22 9.01
N VAL A 123 10.54 -15.95 8.11
CA VAL A 123 11.94 -16.35 8.30
C VAL A 123 12.89 -15.16 8.18
N ALA A 124 12.65 -14.23 7.25
CA ALA A 124 13.47 -13.02 7.12
C ALA A 124 13.62 -12.25 8.45
N VAL A 125 12.52 -12.03 9.18
CA VAL A 125 12.55 -11.33 10.47
C VAL A 125 13.16 -12.16 11.59
N LEU A 126 13.02 -13.49 11.57
CA LEU A 126 13.72 -14.39 12.49
C LEU A 126 15.24 -14.31 12.31
N ARG A 127 15.72 -14.25 11.06
CA ARG A 127 17.15 -14.13 10.76
C ARG A 127 17.74 -12.81 11.24
N CYS A 128 16.92 -11.77 11.40
CA CYS A 128 17.35 -10.48 11.95
C CYS A 128 17.68 -10.55 13.45
N ILE A 129 17.17 -11.55 14.19
CA ILE A 129 17.33 -11.65 15.65
C ILE A 129 18.80 -11.66 16.08
N LYS A 130 19.68 -12.34 15.34
CA LYS A 130 21.11 -12.43 15.67
C LYS A 130 21.81 -11.07 15.66
N TYR A 131 21.34 -10.13 14.84
CA TYR A 131 21.92 -8.79 14.78
C TYR A 131 21.53 -7.92 15.98
N LEU A 132 20.53 -8.33 16.77
CA LEU A 132 20.21 -7.67 18.03
C LEU A 132 21.29 -7.92 19.10
N ASP A 133 22.11 -8.97 18.95
CA ASP A 133 23.19 -9.29 19.89
C ASP A 133 24.36 -8.29 19.79
N ASP A 134 24.49 -7.60 18.65
CA ASP A 134 25.50 -6.58 18.41
C ASP A 134 25.13 -5.21 19.02
N LEU A 135 23.88 -5.03 19.44
CA LEU A 135 23.40 -3.79 20.03
C LEU A 135 23.87 -3.64 21.49
N LYS A 136 24.48 -2.50 21.79
CA LYS A 136 24.93 -2.16 23.15
C LYS A 136 23.94 -1.18 23.78
N PRO A 137 23.15 -1.61 24.79
CA PRO A 137 22.24 -0.70 25.48
C PRO A 137 23.00 0.22 26.43
N ASP A 138 22.55 1.47 26.53
CA ASP A 138 23.10 2.46 27.47
C ASP A 138 22.62 2.23 28.91
N ASN A 139 21.45 1.62 29.06
CA ASN A 139 20.81 1.35 30.36
C ASN A 139 19.97 0.06 30.33
N GLU A 140 19.49 -0.40 31.49
CA GLU A 140 18.69 -1.62 31.58
C GLU A 140 17.32 -1.50 30.87
N ASP A 141 16.74 -0.31 30.75
CA ASP A 141 15.46 -0.12 30.05
C ASP A 141 15.62 -0.35 28.53
N GLN A 142 16.69 0.15 27.93
CA GLN A 142 17.03 -0.12 26.53
C GLN A 142 17.28 -1.61 26.30
N LYS A 143 17.93 -2.29 27.25
CA LYS A 143 18.14 -3.75 27.19
C LYS A 143 16.82 -4.52 27.22
N ILE A 144 15.87 -4.10 28.06
CA ILE A 144 14.51 -4.67 28.06
C ILE A 144 13.82 -4.40 26.71
N GLY A 145 13.98 -3.21 26.14
CA GLY A 145 13.48 -2.86 24.81
C GLY A 145 14.00 -3.78 23.70
N ILE A 146 15.31 -4.05 23.69
CA ILE A 146 15.93 -4.99 22.73
C ILE A 146 15.33 -6.40 22.89
N GLU A 147 15.14 -6.87 24.12
CA GLU A 147 14.52 -8.17 24.39
C GLU A 147 13.04 -8.24 24.00
N LEU A 148 12.30 -7.13 24.08
CA LEU A 148 10.93 -7.05 23.57
C LEU A 148 10.89 -7.19 22.05
N VAL A 149 11.76 -6.48 21.34
CA VAL A 149 11.89 -6.61 19.87
C VAL A 149 12.28 -8.05 19.50
N ARG A 150 13.24 -8.66 20.22
CA ARG A 150 13.64 -10.06 20.02
C ARG A 150 12.46 -11.03 20.11
N LYS A 151 11.56 -10.84 21.08
CA LYS A 151 10.34 -11.65 21.22
C LYS A 151 9.32 -11.38 20.12
N ALA A 152 9.16 -10.11 19.74
CA ALA A 152 8.21 -9.69 18.70
C ALA A 152 8.58 -10.27 17.32
N LEU A 153 9.87 -10.29 16.96
CA LEU A 153 10.35 -10.82 15.67
C LEU A 153 10.05 -12.32 15.48
N LYS A 154 9.81 -13.08 16.56
CA LYS A 154 9.38 -14.49 16.47
C LYS A 154 7.92 -14.66 16.11
N GLN A 155 7.07 -13.68 16.45
CA GLN A 155 5.62 -13.81 16.36
C GLN A 155 5.09 -14.09 14.95
N PRO A 156 5.58 -13.44 13.87
CA PRO A 156 5.05 -13.69 12.53
C PRO A 156 5.17 -15.15 12.09
N CYS A 157 6.35 -15.75 12.27
CA CYS A 157 6.58 -17.16 11.95
C CYS A 157 5.77 -18.07 12.88
N MET A 158 5.72 -17.76 14.18
CA MET A 158 4.93 -18.54 15.14
C MET A 158 3.44 -18.55 14.79
N GLN A 159 2.87 -17.40 14.41
CA GLN A 159 1.46 -17.29 14.06
C GLN A 159 1.12 -18.11 12.81
N ILE A 160 1.99 -18.09 11.79
CA ILE A 160 1.81 -18.89 10.57
C ILE A 160 1.81 -20.38 10.91
N VAL A 161 2.77 -20.84 11.71
CA VAL A 161 2.90 -22.25 12.09
C VAL A 161 1.74 -22.70 13.00
N GLN A 162 1.31 -21.85 13.93
CA GLN A 162 0.13 -22.12 14.78
C GLN A 162 -1.15 -22.24 13.96
N ASN A 163 -1.34 -21.37 12.96
CA ASN A 163 -2.48 -21.44 12.05
C ASN A 163 -2.46 -22.72 11.20
N ALA A 164 -1.28 -23.29 10.95
CA ALA A 164 -1.11 -24.59 10.30
C ALA A 164 -1.31 -25.79 11.26
N GLY A 165 -1.53 -25.55 12.56
CA GLY A 165 -1.79 -26.59 13.55
C GLY A 165 -0.56 -27.32 14.08
N VAL A 166 0.65 -26.76 13.88
CA VAL A 166 1.93 -27.36 14.29
C VAL A 166 2.53 -26.59 15.47
N ASP A 167 3.38 -27.24 16.28
CA ASP A 167 4.06 -26.59 17.40
C ASP A 167 5.07 -25.55 16.90
N ALA A 168 4.66 -24.28 16.98
CA ALA A 168 5.47 -23.14 16.55
C ALA A 168 6.81 -23.01 17.28
N SER A 169 6.90 -23.41 18.55
CA SER A 169 8.14 -23.26 19.32
C SER A 169 9.21 -24.20 18.77
N VAL A 170 8.82 -25.45 18.45
CA VAL A 170 9.71 -26.45 17.85
C VAL A 170 10.17 -26.00 16.47
N VAL A 171 9.24 -25.50 15.64
CA VAL A 171 9.56 -25.04 14.29
C VAL A 171 10.51 -23.84 14.30
N VAL A 172 10.21 -22.80 15.08
CA VAL A 172 11.03 -21.60 15.14
C VAL A 172 12.43 -21.89 15.68
N ASN A 173 12.55 -22.71 16.73
CA ASN A 173 13.86 -23.07 17.26
C ASN A 173 14.70 -23.83 16.22
N LYS A 174 14.11 -24.80 15.53
CA LYS A 174 14.81 -25.54 14.46
C LYS A 174 15.23 -24.65 13.29
N ILE A 175 14.43 -23.65 12.95
CA ILE A 175 14.82 -22.65 11.94
C ILE A 175 16.03 -21.86 12.44
N LEU A 176 16.01 -21.37 13.69
CA LEU A 176 17.08 -20.57 14.29
C LEU A 176 18.40 -21.33 14.49
N GLU A 177 18.36 -22.65 14.67
CA GLU A 177 19.55 -23.52 14.77
C GLU A 177 20.32 -23.67 13.44
N SER A 178 19.69 -23.35 12.30
CA SER A 178 20.33 -23.42 11.00
C SER A 178 20.97 -22.08 10.60
N ASP A 179 22.21 -22.14 10.11
CA ASP A 179 22.94 -20.99 9.55
C ASP A 179 22.49 -20.63 8.13
N GLU A 180 21.75 -21.52 7.46
CA GLU A 180 21.25 -21.28 6.11
C GLU A 180 20.16 -20.20 6.12
N ILE A 181 20.42 -19.08 5.42
CA ILE A 181 19.51 -17.93 5.36
C ILE A 181 18.11 -18.34 4.88
N SER A 182 18.05 -19.15 3.83
CA SER A 182 16.80 -19.58 3.18
C SER A 182 16.16 -20.82 3.81
N PHE A 183 16.81 -21.46 4.78
CA PHE A 183 16.22 -22.61 5.47
C PHE A 183 15.04 -22.15 6.32
N GLY A 184 13.89 -22.76 6.07
CA GLY A 184 12.64 -22.42 6.74
C GLY A 184 11.68 -23.59 6.78
N TYR A 185 10.41 -23.28 7.05
CA TYR A 185 9.34 -24.26 7.14
C TYR A 185 8.19 -23.87 6.22
N ASP A 186 7.88 -24.75 5.28
CA ASP A 186 6.76 -24.66 4.37
C ASP A 186 5.51 -25.20 5.10
N ALA A 187 4.74 -24.27 5.66
CA ALA A 187 3.54 -24.57 6.44
C ALA A 187 2.39 -25.16 5.60
N LEU A 188 2.43 -24.99 4.27
CA LEU A 188 1.41 -25.56 3.38
C LEU A 188 1.65 -27.07 3.16
N ASN A 189 2.92 -27.47 3.03
CA ASN A 189 3.30 -28.86 2.77
C ASN A 189 3.89 -29.59 3.98
N ASP A 190 3.87 -28.96 5.17
CA ASP A 190 4.40 -29.49 6.42
C ASP A 190 5.83 -30.05 6.30
N ARG A 191 6.77 -29.23 5.81
CA ARG A 191 8.16 -29.65 5.61
C ARG A 191 9.17 -28.53 5.80
N TYR A 192 10.39 -28.90 6.21
CA TYR A 192 11.53 -28.01 6.19
C TYR A 192 12.18 -28.02 4.81
N CYS A 193 12.45 -26.84 4.26
CA CYS A 193 13.06 -26.70 2.94
C CYS A 193 13.78 -25.35 2.80
N ASN A 194 14.49 -25.18 1.68
CA ASN A 194 14.88 -23.86 1.20
C ASN A 194 13.63 -23.14 0.68
N LEU A 195 13.24 -22.06 1.36
CA LEU A 195 12.02 -21.32 1.04
C LEU A 195 12.11 -20.59 -0.31
N ILE A 196 13.29 -20.11 -0.70
CA ILE A 196 13.48 -19.44 -1.99
C ILE A 196 13.29 -20.45 -3.12
N ASP A 197 13.91 -21.63 -3.01
CA ASP A 197 13.77 -22.69 -4.02
C ASP A 197 12.32 -23.23 -4.08
N ALA A 198 11.61 -23.21 -2.95
CA ALA A 198 10.20 -23.56 -2.87
C ALA A 198 9.24 -22.45 -3.37
N GLY A 199 9.76 -21.27 -3.72
CA GLY A 199 8.97 -20.12 -4.18
C GLY A 199 8.24 -19.36 -3.06
N ILE A 200 8.58 -19.61 -1.80
CA ILE A 200 8.03 -18.94 -0.62
C ILE A 200 8.92 -17.72 -0.32
N ILE A 201 8.60 -16.63 -1.00
CA ILE A 201 9.38 -15.39 -0.97
C ILE A 201 8.49 -14.20 -0.60
N ASP A 202 9.04 -13.27 0.16
CA ASP A 202 8.40 -12.01 0.50
C ASP A 202 9.21 -10.83 -0.07
N PRO A 203 8.56 -9.76 -0.56
CA PRO A 203 9.27 -8.54 -0.96
C PRO A 203 9.95 -7.87 0.23
N THR A 204 11.23 -7.50 0.09
CA THR A 204 12.00 -6.84 1.17
C THR A 204 11.30 -5.59 1.69
N LYS A 205 10.77 -4.78 0.77
CA LYS A 205 10.06 -3.53 1.08
C LYS A 205 8.88 -3.78 2.02
N VAL A 206 8.09 -4.83 1.77
CA VAL A 206 6.90 -5.15 2.57
C VAL A 206 7.30 -5.53 3.99
N VAL A 207 8.30 -6.41 4.14
CA VAL A 207 8.77 -6.87 5.46
C VAL A 207 9.36 -5.71 6.26
N ARG A 208 10.19 -4.87 5.63
CA ARG A 208 10.79 -3.70 6.29
C ARG A 208 9.74 -2.68 6.71
N THR A 209 8.85 -2.29 5.81
CA THR A 209 7.80 -1.31 6.08
C THR A 209 6.87 -1.80 7.19
N ALA A 210 6.43 -3.07 7.14
CA ALA A 210 5.60 -3.64 8.20
C ALA A 210 6.26 -3.58 9.58
N LEU A 211 7.56 -3.89 9.67
CA LEU A 211 8.30 -3.82 10.93
C LEU A 211 8.46 -2.37 11.44
N MET A 212 8.80 -1.43 10.54
CA MET A 212 8.97 -0.01 10.89
C MET A 212 7.65 0.62 11.36
N ASP A 213 6.56 0.36 10.65
CA ASP A 213 5.24 0.90 11.00
C ASP A 213 4.75 0.32 12.34
N ALA A 214 4.90 -0.99 12.54
CA ALA A 214 4.57 -1.64 13.80
C ALA A 214 5.38 -1.07 14.98
N ALA A 215 6.68 -0.87 14.80
CA ALA A 215 7.54 -0.27 15.81
C ALA A 215 7.15 1.19 16.09
N GLY A 216 6.80 1.97 15.06
CA GLY A 216 6.35 3.35 15.19
C GLY A 216 5.07 3.47 16.03
N VAL A 217 4.05 2.65 15.73
CA VAL A 217 2.80 2.63 16.50
C VAL A 217 3.05 2.12 17.93
N ALA A 218 3.83 1.06 18.09
CA ALA A 218 4.16 0.51 19.41
C ALA A 218 4.89 1.53 20.29
N SER A 219 5.83 2.30 19.72
CA SER A 219 6.54 3.36 20.44
C SER A 219 5.57 4.43 20.95
N LEU A 220 4.66 4.90 20.10
CA LEU A 220 3.65 5.91 20.47
C LEU A 220 2.75 5.41 21.60
N LEU A 221 2.22 4.18 21.47
CA LEU A 221 1.33 3.58 22.46
C LEU A 221 2.03 3.32 23.80
N THR A 222 3.29 2.91 23.77
CA THR A 222 4.06 2.64 25.00
C THR A 222 4.33 3.92 25.80
N THR A 223 4.44 5.06 25.12
CA THR A 223 4.65 6.38 25.76
C THR A 223 3.37 7.12 26.12
N ALA A 224 2.20 6.59 25.73
CA ALA A 224 0.92 7.24 25.98
C ALA A 224 0.47 7.00 27.43
N GLU A 225 0.58 8.03 28.28
CA GLU A 225 0.13 7.97 29.68
C GLU A 225 -1.38 8.18 29.85
N SER A 226 -2.02 8.89 28.92
CA SER A 226 -3.46 9.17 28.98
C SER A 226 -4.10 9.22 27.60
N VAL A 227 -5.38 8.85 27.54
CA VAL A 227 -6.21 8.91 26.33
C VAL A 227 -7.47 9.68 26.68
N ILE A 228 -7.77 10.73 25.91
CA ILE A 228 -9.01 11.50 26.03
C ILE A 228 -10.00 10.96 25.02
N CYS A 229 -11.12 10.41 25.51
CA CYS A 229 -12.20 9.88 24.70
C CYS A 229 -13.47 10.71 24.87
N GLU A 230 -14.32 10.75 23.84
CA GLU A 230 -15.68 11.23 24.01
C GLU A 230 -16.45 10.29 24.97
N THR A 231 -17.26 10.86 25.86
CA THR A 231 -18.16 10.08 26.70
C THR A 231 -19.09 9.25 25.82
N PRO A 232 -19.30 7.95 26.08
CA PRO A 232 -20.29 7.16 25.37
C PRO A 232 -21.62 7.90 25.36
N LYS A 233 -22.17 8.14 24.17
CA LYS A 233 -23.52 8.70 24.06
C LYS A 233 -24.47 7.64 24.60
N GLU A 234 -25.25 7.99 25.62
CA GLU A 234 -26.42 7.18 25.94
C GLU A 234 -27.35 7.25 24.73
N GLU A 235 -27.47 6.13 24.00
CA GLU A 235 -28.58 5.95 23.08
C GLU A 235 -29.83 6.03 23.93
N GLY A 236 -30.50 7.19 23.88
CA GLY A 236 -31.71 7.42 24.62
C GLY A 236 -32.68 6.29 24.35
N ALA A 237 -32.98 5.50 25.39
CA ALA A 237 -34.19 4.69 25.43
C ALA A 237 -35.34 5.65 25.15
N ASN A 238 -35.77 5.70 23.90
CA ASN A 238 -36.77 6.64 23.41
C ASN A 238 -38.07 6.31 24.15
N PRO A 239 -38.51 7.10 25.15
CA PRO A 239 -39.68 6.75 25.97
C PRO A 239 -41.01 6.95 25.21
N MET A 240 -40.95 7.17 23.90
CA MET A 240 -42.08 7.57 23.06
C MET A 240 -42.60 6.43 22.16
N ALA A 241 -42.26 5.17 22.44
CA ALA A 241 -42.91 4.00 21.82
C ALA A 241 -44.18 3.53 22.58
N GLY A 242 -44.88 4.44 23.28
CA GLY A 242 -46.00 4.08 24.16
C GLY A 242 -47.20 5.04 24.20
N MET A 243 -47.28 6.06 23.34
CA MET A 243 -48.44 6.97 23.27
C MET A 243 -48.87 7.21 21.82
N GLY A 244 -49.31 6.13 21.16
CA GLY A 244 -49.99 6.15 19.87
C GLY A 244 -51.40 5.60 20.00
N GLY A 245 -52.29 6.35 20.66
CA GLY A 245 -53.67 5.96 20.92
C GLY A 245 -54.65 7.11 20.75
N MET A 246 -54.67 7.70 19.55
CA MET A 246 -55.87 8.22 18.88
C MET A 246 -56.67 9.32 19.61
N GLY A 247 -56.36 10.58 19.28
CA GLY A 247 -57.25 11.71 19.58
C GLY A 247 -56.88 12.95 18.80
N GLY A 248 -57.77 13.41 17.92
CA GLY A 248 -57.75 14.78 17.40
C GLY A 248 -57.44 14.93 15.92
N MET A 249 -58.39 14.52 15.09
CA MET A 249 -58.55 15.08 13.74
C MET A 249 -59.01 16.55 13.88
N GLY A 250 -58.23 17.51 13.39
CA GLY A 250 -58.68 18.90 13.30
C GLY A 250 -57.63 19.95 12.92
N GLY A 251 -57.86 20.62 11.78
CA GLY A 251 -57.33 21.97 11.47
C GLY A 251 -55.97 21.98 10.76
N MET A 252 -55.89 22.06 9.44
CA MET A 252 -56.12 23.25 8.60
C MET A 252 -55.05 24.34 8.76
N GLY A 253 -54.30 24.57 7.66
CA GLY A 253 -53.86 25.90 7.22
C GLY A 253 -52.42 26.28 7.55
N GLY A 254 -51.67 26.71 6.54
CA GLY A 254 -50.46 27.51 6.78
C GLY A 254 -49.39 27.44 5.71
N MET A 255 -49.73 27.84 4.49
CA MET A 255 -48.78 28.21 3.45
C MET A 255 -48.01 29.48 3.87
N GLY A 256 -46.69 29.52 3.70
CA GLY A 256 -45.90 30.72 4.00
C GLY A 256 -44.43 30.61 3.64
N MET A 257 -44.13 31.09 2.42
CA MET A 257 -42.87 31.65 1.87
C MET A 257 -41.54 30.95 2.15
#